data_AF-A0A1M7P3V3-F1
#
_entry.id   AF-A0A1M7P3V3-F1
#
_cell.length_a   1.000
_cell.length_b   1.000
_cell.length_c   1.000
_cell.angle_alpha   90.00
_cell.angle_beta   90.00
_cell.angle_gamma   90.00
#
_symmetry.space_group_name_H-M   'P 1'
#
loop_
_entity.id
_entity.type
_entity.pdbx_description
1 polymer ?
#
loop_
_entity_poly.entity_id
_entity_poly.type
_entity_poly.pdbx_seq_one_letter_code
_entity_poly.pdbx_strand_id
1 'polypeptide(L)'
;MTTTPPTANDLKAEVEAAWAVMEAPPSQDMALMDWEYGEEAKAAFVGVRPADVDIDSVGFKVATPLLDLPAHAAAAYLGPYLVSLLEGFQVEQAVGFPIDIKTRSHTIFTLASSGFWVDIAAPYLGDACVAAVGRVAQFVVDHGDVFEPAEGDARGLERLVRSVDRRLNPSGSR
;
A
#
# COMPACT_ATOMS: atom_id res chain seq x y z
N MET A 1 -20.21 -15.20 17.82
CA MET A 1 -19.30 -14.16 18.34
C MET A 1 -19.12 -13.15 17.23
N THR A 2 -19.65 -11.94 17.37
CA THR A 2 -19.39 -10.86 16.42
C THR A 2 -17.99 -10.34 16.71
N THR A 3 -17.01 -10.73 15.89
CA THR A 3 -15.68 -10.11 15.88
C THR A 3 -15.83 -8.66 15.47
N THR A 4 -15.38 -7.75 16.32
CA THR A 4 -15.27 -6.32 15.98
C THR A 4 -14.41 -6.19 14.72
N PRO A 5 -14.84 -5.39 13.71
CA PRO A 5 -14.00 -5.09 12.55
C PRO A 5 -12.67 -4.48 12.99
N PRO A 6 -11.56 -4.75 12.27
CA PRO A 6 -10.26 -4.17 12.61
C PRO A 6 -10.28 -2.64 12.38
N THR A 7 -9.60 -1.91 13.25
CA THR A 7 -9.39 -0.46 13.08
C THR A 7 -8.23 -0.19 12.11
N ALA A 8 -8.12 1.04 11.61
CA ALA A 8 -6.96 1.48 10.82
C ALA A 8 -5.64 1.30 11.59
N ASN A 9 -5.67 1.43 12.92
CA ASN A 9 -4.49 1.26 13.77
C ASN A 9 -4.08 -0.22 13.90
N ASP A 10 -5.06 -1.13 14.03
CA ASP A 10 -4.79 -2.57 14.04
C ASP A 10 -4.16 -3.00 12.72
N LEU A 11 -4.71 -2.52 11.59
CA LEU A 11 -4.19 -2.83 10.27
C LEU A 11 -2.81 -2.22 10.01
N LYS A 12 -2.53 -1.03 10.55
CA LYS A 12 -1.21 -0.39 10.43
C LYS A 12 -0.14 -1.29 11.05
N ALA A 13 -0.39 -1.77 12.27
CA ALA A 13 0.51 -2.70 12.95
C ALA A 13 0.66 -4.04 12.19
N GLU A 14 -0.41 -4.56 11.58
CA GLU A 14 -0.34 -5.76 10.74
C GLU A 14 0.55 -5.56 9.50
N VAL A 15 0.42 -4.42 8.82
CA VAL A 15 1.26 -4.07 7.65
C VAL A 15 2.72 -3.92 8.07
N GLU A 16 3.00 -3.16 9.14
CA GLU A 16 4.36 -2.97 9.67
C GLU A 16 5.01 -4.32 10.01
N ALA A 17 4.28 -5.20 10.69
CA ALA A 17 4.78 -6.54 11.01
C ALA A 17 5.03 -7.40 9.76
N ALA A 18 4.15 -7.33 8.75
CA ALA A 18 4.31 -8.08 7.52
C ALA A 18 5.51 -7.60 6.68
N TRP A 19 5.78 -6.29 6.68
CA TRP A 19 6.88 -5.68 5.92
C TRP A 19 8.22 -5.64 6.68
N ALA A 20 8.24 -5.93 7.98
CA ALA A 20 9.43 -5.84 8.83
C ALA A 20 10.63 -6.67 8.35
N VAL A 21 10.38 -7.75 7.59
CA VAL A 21 11.41 -8.66 7.06
C VAL A 21 11.84 -8.33 5.63
N MET A 22 11.23 -7.33 4.99
CA MET A 22 11.61 -6.94 3.64
C MET A 22 12.91 -6.15 3.66
N GLU A 23 13.81 -6.50 2.76
CA GLU A 23 15.06 -5.78 2.55
C GLU A 23 14.85 -4.59 1.61
N ALA A 24 15.78 -3.63 1.67
CA ALA A 24 15.83 -2.57 0.69
C ALA A 24 16.04 -3.17 -0.72
N PRO A 25 15.26 -2.76 -1.73
CA PRO A 25 15.53 -3.14 -3.11
C PRO A 25 16.93 -2.70 -3.55
N PRO A 26 17.53 -3.40 -4.54
CA PRO A 26 18.79 -2.99 -5.14
C PRO A 26 18.74 -1.52 -5.59
N SER A 27 19.77 -0.72 -5.28
CA SER A 27 19.78 0.71 -5.62
C SER A 27 19.62 0.99 -7.12
N GLN A 28 20.01 0.05 -7.99
CA GLN A 28 19.81 0.15 -9.44
C GLN A 28 18.32 0.19 -9.84
N ASP A 29 17.46 -0.50 -9.09
CA ASP A 29 16.02 -0.51 -9.32
C ASP A 29 15.38 0.82 -8.90
N MET A 30 16.13 1.65 -8.17
CA MET A 30 15.70 2.93 -7.63
C MET A 30 16.29 4.13 -8.39
N ALA A 31 16.89 3.91 -9.56
CA ALA A 31 17.55 4.97 -10.35
C ALA A 31 16.60 6.14 -10.69
N LEU A 32 15.30 5.87 -10.85
CA LEU A 32 14.27 6.88 -11.13
C LEU A 32 14.03 7.85 -9.96
N MET A 33 14.34 7.46 -8.71
CA MET A 33 14.09 8.31 -7.55
C MET A 33 14.86 9.63 -7.63
N ASP A 34 16.10 9.58 -8.10
CA ASP A 34 16.94 10.77 -8.28
C ASP A 34 16.46 11.62 -9.48
N TRP A 35 16.22 10.96 -10.63
CA TRP A 35 15.92 11.63 -11.89
C TRP A 35 14.53 12.29 -11.94
N GLU A 36 13.51 11.68 -11.33
CA GLU A 36 12.12 12.12 -11.41
C GLU A 36 11.62 12.78 -10.13
N TYR A 37 12.07 12.30 -8.98
CA TYR A 37 11.54 12.72 -7.67
C TYR A 37 12.53 13.57 -6.84
N GLY A 38 13.81 13.64 -7.24
CA GLY A 38 14.82 14.48 -6.61
C GLY A 38 15.52 13.87 -5.39
N GLU A 39 16.44 14.64 -4.82
CA GLU A 39 17.33 14.19 -3.75
C GLU A 39 16.60 13.84 -2.44
N GLU A 40 15.52 14.54 -2.11
CA GLU A 40 14.71 14.24 -0.92
C GLU A 40 14.05 12.86 -1.04
N ALA A 41 13.51 12.53 -2.21
CA ALA A 41 12.89 11.23 -2.44
C ALA A 41 13.95 10.13 -2.50
N LYS A 42 15.08 10.39 -3.15
CA LYS A 42 16.24 9.48 -3.10
C LYS A 42 16.67 9.18 -1.66
N ALA A 43 16.74 10.18 -0.80
CA ALA A 43 17.08 10.00 0.62
C ALA A 43 16.02 9.20 1.40
N ALA A 44 14.74 9.33 1.03
CA ALA A 44 13.65 8.61 1.69
C ALA A 44 13.58 7.12 1.31
N PHE A 45 14.05 6.73 0.11
CA PHE A 45 13.87 5.37 -0.41
C PHE A 45 15.17 4.64 -0.72
N VAL A 46 16.19 5.26 -1.32
CA VAL A 46 17.34 4.51 -1.87
C VAL A 46 18.22 3.93 -0.75
N GLY A 47 18.32 2.60 -0.71
CA GLY A 47 19.06 1.89 0.34
C GLY A 47 18.36 1.86 1.69
N VAL A 48 17.12 2.35 1.77
CA VAL A 48 16.29 2.35 2.97
C VAL A 48 15.36 1.13 2.92
N ARG A 49 15.37 0.30 3.96
CA ARG A 49 14.45 -0.85 4.03
C ARG A 49 13.02 -0.32 4.10
N PRO A 50 12.02 -0.99 3.51
CA PRO A 50 10.64 -0.50 3.56
C PRO A 50 10.16 -0.16 4.98
N ALA A 51 10.48 -1.00 5.97
CA ALA A 51 10.10 -0.77 7.36
C ALA A 51 10.77 0.45 8.02
N ASP A 52 11.87 0.95 7.42
CA ASP A 52 12.65 2.08 7.93
C ASP A 52 12.37 3.39 7.15
N VAL A 53 11.43 3.37 6.19
CA VAL A 53 11.03 4.57 5.44
C VAL A 53 10.30 5.55 6.36
N ASP A 54 10.82 6.77 6.44
CA ASP A 54 10.15 7.88 7.11
C ASP A 54 9.01 8.42 6.24
N ILE A 55 7.79 7.96 6.52
CA ILE A 55 6.56 8.39 5.84
C ILE A 55 6.22 9.87 6.08
N ASP A 56 6.82 10.49 7.10
CA ASP A 56 6.62 11.89 7.40
C ASP A 56 7.59 12.82 6.67
N SER A 57 8.64 12.26 6.08
CA SER A 57 9.64 12.99 5.32
C SER A 57 9.02 13.70 4.10
N VAL A 58 9.64 14.83 3.72
CA VAL A 58 9.27 15.54 2.50
C VAL A 58 9.40 14.62 1.29
N GLY A 59 10.49 13.85 1.21
CA GLY A 59 10.76 12.92 0.11
C GLY A 59 9.67 11.88 -0.10
N PHE A 60 9.15 11.28 0.98
CA PHE A 60 8.03 10.35 0.89
C PHE A 60 6.76 11.04 0.41
N LYS A 61 6.39 12.17 1.03
CA LYS A 61 5.13 12.89 0.75
C LYS A 61 5.04 13.41 -0.68
N VAL A 62 6.18 13.71 -1.32
CA VAL A 62 6.21 14.20 -2.71
C VAL A 62 6.36 13.09 -3.74
N ALA A 63 6.77 11.88 -3.37
CA ALA A 63 6.98 10.77 -4.30
C ALA A 63 5.75 9.88 -4.44
N THR A 64 5.49 9.39 -5.66
CA THR A 64 4.41 8.42 -5.97
C THR A 64 4.91 7.34 -6.93
N PRO A 65 5.99 6.61 -6.59
CA PRO A 65 6.80 5.90 -7.57
C PRO A 65 6.30 4.48 -7.85
N LEU A 66 5.27 3.98 -7.14
CA LEU A 66 4.86 2.56 -7.22
C LEU A 66 4.56 2.07 -8.65
N LEU A 67 4.07 2.95 -9.53
CA LEU A 67 3.79 2.59 -10.93
C LEU A 67 4.99 2.75 -11.87
N ASP A 68 6.03 3.45 -11.41
CA ASP A 68 7.23 3.77 -12.20
C ASP A 68 8.40 2.85 -11.85
N LEU A 69 8.38 2.29 -10.63
CA LEU A 69 9.43 1.40 -10.15
C LEU A 69 9.35 0.01 -10.80
N PRO A 70 10.50 -0.69 -10.91
CA PRO A 70 10.52 -2.11 -11.20
C PRO A 70 9.68 -2.90 -10.21
N ALA A 71 9.09 -4.01 -10.66
CA ALA A 71 8.06 -4.73 -9.91
C ALA A 71 8.48 -5.14 -8.48
N HIS A 72 9.71 -5.63 -8.32
CA HIS A 72 10.27 -5.99 -7.02
C HIS A 72 10.35 -4.79 -6.06
N ALA A 73 10.79 -3.62 -6.55
CA ALA A 73 10.90 -2.40 -5.75
C ALA A 73 9.53 -1.81 -5.41
N ALA A 74 8.60 -1.81 -6.38
CA ALA A 74 7.22 -1.39 -6.15
C ALA A 74 6.53 -2.26 -5.09
N ALA A 75 6.70 -3.58 -5.14
CA ALA A 75 6.17 -4.49 -4.13
C ALA A 75 6.76 -4.22 -2.73
N ALA A 76 8.07 -4.01 -2.66
CA ALA A 76 8.74 -3.70 -1.40
C ALA A 76 8.24 -2.38 -0.79
N TYR A 77 8.12 -1.32 -1.58
CA TYR A 77 7.68 -0.03 -1.07
C TYR A 77 6.17 0.15 -0.97
N LEU A 78 5.36 -0.80 -1.43
CA LEU A 78 3.90 -0.76 -1.20
C LEU A 78 3.56 -0.67 0.30
N GLY A 79 4.30 -1.35 1.19
CA GLY A 79 4.06 -1.35 2.63
C GLY A 79 4.00 0.06 3.24
N PRO A 80 5.06 0.89 3.13
CA PRO A 80 5.05 2.29 3.55
C PRO A 80 3.85 3.11 3.06
N TYR A 81 3.42 2.89 1.82
CA TYR A 81 2.22 3.56 1.28
C TYR A 81 0.92 3.08 1.94
N LEU A 82 0.82 1.78 2.26
CA LEU A 82 -0.30 1.26 3.05
C LEU A 82 -0.30 1.81 4.49
N VAL A 83 0.87 1.93 5.12
CA VAL A 83 1.01 2.54 6.44
C VAL A 83 0.56 4.01 6.40
N SER A 84 1.05 4.78 5.42
CA SER A 84 0.62 6.17 5.22
C SER A 84 -0.89 6.28 4.97
N LEU A 85 -1.46 5.41 4.15
CA LEU A 85 -2.90 5.39 3.87
C LEU A 85 -3.72 5.19 5.15
N LEU A 86 -3.35 4.20 5.97
CA LEU A 86 -4.03 3.88 7.22
C LEU A 86 -3.87 5.00 8.26
N GLU A 87 -2.71 5.65 8.30
CA GLU A 87 -2.53 6.85 9.12
C GLU A 87 -3.40 8.02 8.65
N GLY A 88 -3.51 8.22 7.33
CA GLY A 88 -4.43 9.18 6.74
C GLY A 88 -5.89 8.94 7.16
N PHE A 89 -6.35 7.68 7.21
CA PHE A 89 -7.68 7.33 7.75
C PHE A 89 -7.83 7.68 9.24
N GLN A 90 -6.79 7.48 10.05
CA GLN A 90 -6.84 7.85 11.48
C GLN A 90 -6.94 9.36 11.65
N VAL A 91 -6.15 10.12 10.89
CA VAL A 91 -6.21 11.58 10.90
C VAL A 91 -7.58 12.05 10.45
N GLU A 92 -8.10 11.52 9.34
CA GLU A 92 -9.43 11.83 8.83
C GLU A 92 -10.53 11.58 9.87
N GLN A 93 -10.49 10.45 10.59
CA GLN A 93 -11.43 10.18 11.67
C GLN A 93 -11.34 11.21 12.81
N ALA A 94 -10.14 11.71 13.10
CA ALA A 94 -9.90 12.66 14.18
C ALA A 94 -10.26 14.11 13.80
N VAL A 95 -10.00 14.53 12.55
CA VAL A 95 -10.09 15.93 12.13
C VAL A 95 -11.14 16.19 11.05
N GLY A 96 -11.75 15.14 10.50
CA GLY A 96 -12.81 15.20 9.47
C GLY A 96 -12.30 15.38 8.03
N PHE A 97 -10.99 15.36 7.80
CA PHE A 97 -10.39 15.50 6.46
C PHE A 97 -8.99 14.88 6.36
N PRO A 98 -8.62 14.20 5.26
CA PRO A 98 -7.27 13.65 5.07
C PRO A 98 -6.26 14.73 4.67
N ILE A 99 -5.04 14.64 5.18
CA ILE A 99 -3.96 15.62 4.91
C ILE A 99 -2.99 15.16 3.81
N ASP A 100 -3.07 13.89 3.42
CA ASP A 100 -2.12 13.16 2.58
C ASP A 100 -2.72 12.81 1.20
N ILE A 101 -3.45 13.75 0.60
CA ILE A 101 -4.28 13.53 -0.61
C ILE A 101 -3.50 12.82 -1.74
N LYS A 102 -2.29 13.27 -2.05
CA LYS A 102 -1.49 12.73 -3.17
C LYS A 102 -1.12 11.26 -2.95
N THR A 103 -0.50 10.94 -1.81
CA THR A 103 -0.04 9.59 -1.49
C THR A 103 -1.22 8.64 -1.30
N ARG A 104 -2.31 9.13 -0.70
CA ARG A 104 -3.58 8.41 -0.55
C ARG A 104 -4.19 8.00 -1.89
N SER A 105 -4.44 8.96 -2.79
CA SER A 105 -5.01 8.68 -4.10
C SER A 105 -4.13 7.74 -4.91
N HIS A 106 -2.81 7.94 -4.87
CA HIS A 106 -1.85 7.05 -5.52
C HIS A 106 -1.96 5.61 -5.01
N THR A 107 -2.02 5.42 -3.69
CA THR A 107 -2.10 4.11 -3.06
C THR A 107 -3.40 3.40 -3.42
N ILE A 108 -4.54 4.09 -3.32
CA ILE A 108 -5.86 3.52 -3.64
C ILE A 108 -5.93 3.13 -5.12
N PHE A 109 -5.51 4.02 -6.03
CA PHE A 109 -5.48 3.72 -7.46
C PHE A 109 -4.59 2.51 -7.77
N THR A 110 -3.42 2.45 -7.15
CA THR A 110 -2.47 1.35 -7.28
C THR A 110 -3.09 0.02 -6.81
N LEU A 111 -3.79 0.01 -5.67
CA LEU A 111 -4.50 -1.18 -5.17
C LEU A 111 -5.69 -1.59 -6.05
N ALA A 112 -6.42 -0.63 -6.61
CA ALA A 112 -7.55 -0.89 -7.49
C ALA A 112 -7.13 -1.42 -8.87
N SER A 113 -5.89 -1.16 -9.29
CA SER A 113 -5.33 -1.64 -10.56
C SER A 113 -5.01 -3.14 -10.49
N SER A 114 -5.76 -3.94 -11.26
CA SER A 114 -5.51 -5.38 -11.34
C SER A 114 -4.14 -5.72 -11.91
N GLY A 115 -3.66 -4.94 -12.88
CA GLY A 115 -2.33 -5.16 -13.47
C GLY A 115 -1.23 -4.90 -12.45
N PHE A 116 -1.36 -3.84 -11.65
CA PHE A 116 -0.42 -3.62 -10.55
C PHE A 116 -0.43 -4.79 -9.56
N TRP A 117 -1.61 -5.21 -9.10
CA TRP A 117 -1.65 -6.32 -8.14
C TRP A 117 -1.10 -7.63 -8.71
N VAL A 118 -1.60 -8.08 -9.86
CA VAL A 118 -1.30 -9.41 -10.40
C VAL A 118 0.11 -9.50 -10.95
N ASP A 119 0.56 -8.47 -11.66
CA ASP A 119 1.81 -8.51 -12.42
C ASP A 119 2.98 -7.86 -11.67
N ILE A 120 2.70 -6.92 -10.75
CA ILE A 120 3.73 -6.15 -10.04
C ILE A 120 3.85 -6.56 -8.57
N ALA A 121 2.80 -6.44 -7.76
CA ALA A 121 2.94 -6.61 -6.32
C ALA A 121 2.93 -8.09 -5.89
N ALA A 122 1.85 -8.82 -6.19
CA ALA A 122 1.62 -10.16 -5.66
C ALA A 122 2.78 -11.15 -5.88
N PRO A 123 3.46 -11.21 -7.04
CA PRO A 123 4.52 -12.18 -7.28
C PRO A 123 5.72 -12.05 -6.34
N TYR A 124 5.94 -10.87 -5.76
CA TYR A 124 7.10 -10.56 -4.91
C TYR A 124 6.76 -10.48 -3.43
N LEU A 125 5.48 -10.65 -3.07
CA LEU A 125 5.01 -10.57 -1.68
C LEU A 125 4.80 -11.97 -1.09
N GLY A 126 5.26 -12.16 0.13
CA GLY A 126 4.93 -13.33 0.95
C GLY A 126 3.48 -13.31 1.44
N ASP A 127 2.98 -14.43 1.94
CA ASP A 127 1.56 -14.58 2.29
C ASP A 127 1.10 -13.64 3.42
N ALA A 128 1.99 -13.28 4.36
CA ALA A 128 1.69 -12.28 5.38
C ALA A 128 1.43 -10.89 4.78
N CYS A 129 2.28 -10.47 3.84
CA CYS A 129 2.13 -9.21 3.11
C CYS A 129 0.84 -9.21 2.28
N VAL A 130 0.57 -10.31 1.58
CA VAL A 130 -0.64 -10.49 0.76
C VAL A 130 -1.91 -10.43 1.60
N ALA A 131 -1.91 -11.08 2.77
CA ALA A 131 -3.03 -11.03 3.71
C ALA A 131 -3.27 -9.61 4.22
N ALA A 132 -2.20 -8.88 4.59
CA ALA A 132 -2.30 -7.49 5.01
C ALA A 132 -2.88 -6.60 3.91
N VAL A 133 -2.39 -6.72 2.67
CA VAL A 133 -2.93 -6.00 1.50
C VAL A 133 -4.43 -6.26 1.32
N GLY A 134 -4.87 -7.52 1.40
CA GLY A 134 -6.27 -7.87 1.27
C GLY A 134 -7.15 -7.26 2.36
N ARG A 135 -6.68 -7.25 3.60
CA ARG A 135 -7.40 -6.63 4.73
C ARG A 135 -7.47 -5.11 4.60
N VAL A 136 -6.40 -4.46 4.16
CA VAL A 136 -6.40 -3.02 3.89
C VAL A 136 -7.35 -2.69 2.75
N ALA A 137 -7.34 -3.46 1.65
CA ALA A 137 -8.27 -3.26 0.55
C ALA A 137 -9.74 -3.42 0.99
N GLN A 138 -10.05 -4.43 1.80
CA GLN A 138 -11.38 -4.62 2.38
C GLN A 138 -11.76 -3.45 3.30
N PHE A 139 -10.83 -2.99 4.14
CA PHE A 139 -11.05 -1.84 5.01
C PHE A 139 -11.44 -0.58 4.23
N VAL A 140 -10.74 -0.29 3.13
CA VAL A 140 -11.05 0.85 2.24
C VAL A 140 -12.42 0.70 1.60
N VAL A 141 -12.80 -0.51 1.17
CA VAL A 141 -14.16 -0.78 0.64
C VAL A 141 -15.23 -0.52 1.70
N ASP A 142 -15.02 -0.99 2.92
CA ASP A 142 -16.01 -0.89 4.00
C ASP A 142 -16.17 0.52 4.56
N HIS A 143 -15.07 1.27 4.68
CA HIS A 143 -15.08 2.63 5.23
C HIS A 143 -15.34 3.71 4.18
N GLY A 144 -15.12 3.39 2.89
CA GLY A 144 -15.11 4.36 1.82
C GLY A 144 -13.90 5.29 1.89
N ASP A 145 -13.85 6.24 0.97
CA ASP A 145 -12.85 7.31 0.95
C ASP A 145 -13.58 8.65 0.88
N VAL A 146 -13.09 9.70 1.55
CA VAL A 146 -13.75 11.02 1.53
C VAL A 146 -13.85 11.61 0.13
N PHE A 147 -12.94 11.23 -0.78
CA PHE A 147 -12.99 11.67 -2.16
C PHE A 147 -13.94 10.84 -3.02
N GLU A 148 -14.59 9.84 -2.42
CA GLU A 148 -15.30 8.72 -3.06
C GLU A 148 -14.45 8.07 -4.16
N PRO A 149 -13.98 6.81 -3.99
CA PRO A 149 -13.28 6.15 -5.08
C PRO A 149 -14.18 6.17 -6.31
N ALA A 150 -13.63 6.43 -7.50
CA ALA A 150 -14.41 6.29 -8.72
C ALA A 150 -15.04 4.89 -8.75
N GLU A 151 -16.21 4.71 -9.35
CA GLU A 151 -16.88 3.39 -9.40
C GLU A 151 -15.97 2.28 -9.99
N GLY A 152 -14.97 2.67 -10.79
CA GLY A 152 -13.90 1.79 -11.25
C GLY A 152 -12.97 1.29 -10.14
N ASP A 153 -12.60 2.18 -9.21
CA ASP A 153 -11.65 1.91 -8.12
C ASP A 153 -12.26 1.01 -7.05
N ALA A 154 -13.51 1.27 -6.63
CA ALA A 154 -14.22 0.42 -5.68
C ALA A 154 -14.31 -1.04 -6.20
N ARG A 155 -14.70 -1.21 -7.47
CA ARG A 155 -14.72 -2.54 -8.11
C ARG A 155 -13.33 -3.16 -8.22
N GLY A 156 -12.30 -2.33 -8.39
CA GLY A 156 -10.90 -2.74 -8.39
C GLY A 156 -10.48 -3.34 -7.05
N LEU A 157 -10.74 -2.63 -5.97
CA LEU A 157 -10.46 -3.07 -4.60
C LEU A 157 -11.19 -4.37 -4.26
N GLU A 158 -12.47 -4.50 -4.61
CA GLU A 158 -13.18 -5.77 -4.41
C GLU A 158 -12.58 -6.94 -5.22
N ARG A 159 -12.10 -6.68 -6.43
CA ARG A 159 -11.39 -7.71 -7.23
C ARG A 159 -10.08 -8.11 -6.56
N LEU A 160 -9.36 -7.15 -5.99
CA LEU A 160 -8.15 -7.39 -5.21
C LEU A 160 -8.46 -8.29 -4.00
N VAL A 161 -9.48 -7.95 -3.18
CA VAL A 161 -9.90 -8.79 -2.04
C VAL A 161 -10.17 -10.23 -2.48
N ARG A 162 -11.01 -10.42 -3.51
CA ARG A 162 -11.31 -11.76 -4.05
C ARG A 162 -10.06 -12.48 -4.57
N SER A 163 -9.10 -11.74 -5.11
CA SER A 163 -7.84 -12.31 -5.59
C SER A 163 -6.94 -12.77 -4.45
N VAL A 164 -6.86 -12.01 -3.36
CA VAL A 164 -6.14 -12.37 -2.15
C VAL A 164 -6.77 -13.62 -1.53
N ASP A 165 -8.10 -13.66 -1.39
CA ASP A 165 -8.82 -14.82 -0.85
C ASP A 165 -8.55 -16.09 -1.66
N ARG A 166 -8.59 -16.03 -2.99
CA ARG A 166 -8.27 -17.18 -3.84
C ARG A 166 -6.83 -17.67 -3.66
N ARG A 167 -5.88 -16.76 -3.47
CA ARG A 167 -4.47 -17.10 -3.27
C ARG A 167 -4.26 -17.79 -1.92
N LEU A 168 -4.85 -17.25 -0.85
CA LEU A 168 -4.66 -17.75 0.51
C LEU A 168 -5.53 -18.98 0.82
N ASN A 169 -6.68 -19.12 0.16
CA ASN A 169 -7.64 -20.20 0.36
C ASN A 169 -7.99 -20.94 -0.96
N PRO A 170 -7.01 -21.62 -1.60
CA PRO A 170 -7.20 -22.25 -2.91
C PRO A 170 -8.26 -23.38 -2.92
N SER A 171 -8.58 -23.95 -1.76
CA SER A 171 -9.55 -25.05 -1.59
C SER A 171 -11.01 -24.62 -1.60
N GLY A 172 -11.32 -23.31 -1.52
CA GLY A 172 -12.69 -22.77 -1.41
C GLY A 172 -13.42 -22.56 -2.75
N SER A 173 -12.82 -22.93 -3.89
CA SER A 173 -13.40 -22.76 -5.23
C SER A 173 -14.04 -24.04 -5.80
N ARG A 174 -14.80 -24.78 -4.98
CA ARG A 174 -15.62 -25.91 -5.45
C ARG A 174 -17.10 -25.65 -5.23
#